data_AF-A0A2Z6EZR1-F1
#
_entry.id   AF-A0A2Z6EZR1-F1
#
_cell.length_a   1.000
_cell.length_b   1.000
_cell.length_c   1.000
_cell.angle_alpha   90.00
_cell.angle_beta   90.00
_cell.angle_gamma   90.00
#
_symmetry.space_group_name_H-M   'P 1'
#
loop_
_entity.id
_entity.type
_entity.pdbx_description
1 polymer ?
#
loop_
_entity_poly.entity_id
_entity_poly.type
_entity_poly.pdbx_seq_one_letter_code
_entity_poly.pdbx_strand_id
1 'polypeptide(L)' 'MVSGSVPPKSSGTVSRFRHFPAGAHQARLVIETLHAGGVDNFDVLLRGSAGYPPQLYDAEHPLALLYCGGRKDLLASP' A
#
# COMPACT_ATOMS: atom_id res chain seq x y z
N MET A 1 31.73 24.81 4.75
CA MET A 1 30.57 24.41 3.92
C MET A 1 30.77 22.95 3.54
N VAL A 2 30.08 22.01 4.19
CA VAL A 2 30.09 20.59 3.81
C VAL A 2 28.65 20.23 3.49
N SER A 3 28.38 20.06 2.20
CA SER A 3 27.09 19.63 1.67
C SER A 3 27.05 18.10 1.75
N GLY A 4 26.33 17.56 2.72
CA GLY A 4 26.09 16.12 2.85
C GLY A 4 24.99 15.69 1.89
N SER A 5 25.37 15.03 0.80
CA SER A 5 24.41 14.43 -0.14
C SER A 5 23.73 13.22 0.50
N VAL A 6 22.44 13.35 0.78
CA VAL A 6 21.57 12.24 1.20
C VAL A 6 21.31 11.35 -0.03
N PRO A 7 21.52 10.02 0.03
CA PRO A 7 21.23 9.14 -1.09
C PRO A 7 19.70 9.03 -1.31
N PRO A 8 19.23 8.93 -2.56
CA PRO A 8 17.81 8.77 -2.84
C PRO A 8 17.29 7.44 -2.28
N LYS A 9 16.26 7.52 -1.45
CA LYS A 9 15.53 6.34 -0.95
C LYS A 9 14.95 5.58 -2.14
N SER A 10 15.32 4.31 -2.21
CA SER A 10 14.87 3.28 -3.16
C SER A 10 13.38 3.39 -3.47
N SER A 11 13.09 3.87 -4.68
CA SER A 11 11.75 3.94 -5.24
C SER A 11 11.31 2.56 -5.76
N GLY A 12 10.11 2.14 -5.35
CA GLY A 12 9.22 1.29 -6.11
C GLY A 12 9.62 -0.17 -6.37
N THR A 13 9.23 -1.08 -5.49
CA THR A 13 8.88 -2.44 -5.93
C THR A 13 7.38 -2.51 -6.13
N VAL A 14 6.93 -2.21 -7.35
CA VAL A 14 5.54 -2.49 -7.76
C VAL A 14 5.42 -4.01 -7.91
N SER A 15 5.00 -4.66 -6.82
CA SER A 15 4.78 -6.09 -6.80
C SER A 15 3.63 -6.44 -7.74
N ARG A 16 3.98 -7.24 -8.75
CA ARG A 16 3.17 -7.72 -9.87
C ARG A 16 1.77 -8.20 -9.40
N PHE A 17 0.74 -7.40 -9.69
CA PHE A 17 -0.66 -7.69 -9.38
C PHE A 17 -1.14 -8.96 -10.10
N ARG A 18 -1.61 -9.97 -9.34
CA ARG A 18 -2.41 -11.07 -9.91
C ARG A 18 -3.86 -10.60 -10.08
N HIS A 19 -4.41 -10.92 -11.25
CA HIS A 19 -5.66 -10.44 -11.85
C HIS A 19 -6.90 -10.44 -10.93
N PHE A 20 -7.53 -9.26 -10.79
CA PHE A 20 -8.94 -9.08 -10.41
C PHE A 20 -9.57 -8.08 -11.41
N PRO A 21 -10.27 -8.51 -12.48
CA PRO A 21 -10.57 -7.63 -13.62
C PRO A 21 -11.48 -6.44 -13.30
N ALA A 22 -12.48 -6.58 -12.43
CA ALA A 22 -13.32 -5.46 -11.98
C ALA A 22 -12.60 -4.59 -10.92
N GLY A 23 -11.91 -5.23 -9.98
CA GLY A 23 -11.20 -4.54 -8.89
C GLY A 23 -9.95 -3.79 -9.36
N ALA A 24 -9.30 -4.24 -10.44
CA ALA A 24 -8.10 -3.60 -10.99
C ALA A 24 -8.38 -2.22 -11.58
N HIS A 25 -9.54 -2.05 -12.24
CA HIS A 25 -9.93 -0.74 -12.77
C HIS A 25 -10.22 0.26 -11.64
N GLN A 26 -11.01 -0.15 -10.65
CA GLN A 26 -11.25 0.67 -9.46
C GLN A 26 -9.97 0.96 -8.68
N ALA A 27 -9.08 -0.03 -8.54
CA ALA A 27 -7.80 0.16 -7.88
C ALA A 27 -6.93 1.20 -8.57
N ARG A 28 -6.89 1.16 -9.91
CA ARG A 28 -6.19 2.16 -10.71
C ARG A 28 -6.76 3.57 -10.50
N LEU A 29 -8.08 3.74 -10.51
CA LEU A 29 -8.71 5.05 -10.29
C LEU A 29 -8.39 5.61 -8.89
N VAL A 30 -8.38 4.75 -7.88
CA VAL A 30 -8.00 5.14 -6.51
C VAL A 30 -6.54 5.58 -6.46
N ILE A 31 -5.63 4.83 -7.07
CA ILE A 31 -4.21 5.19 -7.16
C ILE A 31 -4.02 6.53 -7.87
N GLU A 32 -4.67 6.74 -9.02
CA GLU A 32 -4.61 7.99 -9.76
C GLU A 32 -5.14 9.18 -8.94
N THR A 33 -6.22 8.96 -8.18
CA THR A 33 -6.81 9.97 -7.29
C THR A 33 -5.88 10.31 -6.11
N LEU A 34 -5.24 9.31 -5.50
CA LEU A 34 -4.26 9.51 -4.42
C LEU A 34 -3.07 10.34 -4.91
N HIS A 35 -2.53 10.02 -6.09
CA HIS A 35 -1.45 10.80 -6.70
C HIS A 35 -1.88 12.22 -7.05
N ALA A 36 -3.06 12.42 -7.61
CA ALA A 36 -3.59 13.76 -7.89
C ALA A 36 -3.76 14.60 -6.60
N GLY A 37 -4.01 13.95 -5.47
CA GLY A 37 -4.05 14.56 -4.13
C GLY A 37 -2.68 14.77 -3.47
N GLY A 38 -1.57 14.45 -4.14
CA GLY A 38 -0.21 14.56 -3.60
C GLY A 38 0.21 13.44 -2.64
N VAL A 39 -0.51 12.31 -2.64
CA VAL A 39 -0.18 11.14 -1.83
C VAL A 39 0.65 10.18 -2.67
N ASP A 40 1.97 10.34 -2.61
CA ASP A 40 2.91 9.51 -3.37
C ASP A 40 3.46 8.31 -2.57
N ASN A 41 3.26 8.30 -1.26
CA ASN A 41 3.82 7.30 -0.35
C ASN A 41 2.72 6.51 0.35
N PHE A 42 2.29 5.42 -0.26
CA PHE A 42 1.33 4.48 0.29
C PHE A 42 1.66 3.05 -0.11
N ASP A 43 1.11 2.11 0.65
CA ASP A 43 1.15 0.69 0.37
C ASP A 43 -0.21 0.18 -0.08
N VAL A 44 -0.17 -0.90 -0.83
CA VAL A 44 -1.34 -1.69 -1.19
C VAL A 44 -1.16 -3.09 -0.63
N LEU A 45 -2.03 -3.50 0.29
CA LEU A 45 -1.99 -4.81 0.94
C LEU A 45 -3.14 -5.67 0.42
N LEU A 46 -2.80 -6.86 -0.05
CA LEU A 46 -3.75 -7.86 -0.53
C LEU A 46 -3.94 -8.92 0.53
N ARG A 47 -5.19 -9.34 0.77
CA ARG A 47 -5.47 -10.48 1.66
C ARG A 47 -4.69 -11.70 1.18
N GLY A 48 -3.93 -12.34 2.07
CA GLY A 48 -3.04 -13.47 1.72
C GLY A 48 -1.59 -13.08 1.39
N SER A 49 -1.26 -11.79 1.31
CA SER A 49 0.12 -11.32 1.21
C SER A 49 0.81 -11.25 2.57
N ALA A 50 2.14 -11.38 2.60
CA ALA A 50 2.93 -11.43 3.84
C ALA A 50 2.85 -10.17 4.73
N GLY A 51 2.28 -9.07 4.25
CA GLY A 51 2.09 -7.82 5.00
C GLY A 51 0.64 -7.53 5.37
N TYR A 52 -0.30 -8.43 5.10
CA TYR A 52 -1.71 -8.21 5.41
C TYR A 52 -1.98 -8.44 6.91
N PRO A 53 -2.67 -7.53 7.63
CA PRO A 53 -2.90 -7.66 9.06
C PRO A 53 -3.68 -8.94 9.41
N PRO A 54 -3.15 -9.81 10.29
CA PRO A 54 -3.79 -11.09 10.62
C PRO A 54 -5.18 -10.90 11.25
N GLN A 55 -5.40 -9.81 11.99
CA GLN A 55 -6.66 -9.49 12.67
C GLN A 55 -7.82 -9.26 11.69
N LEU A 56 -7.53 -8.90 10.43
CA LEU A 56 -8.54 -8.62 9.42
C LEU A 56 -9.01 -9.87 8.66
N TYR A 57 -8.38 -11.04 8.89
CA TYR A 57 -8.81 -12.28 8.24
C TYR A 57 -10.18 -12.76 8.72
N ASP A 58 -10.49 -12.52 10.00
CA ASP A 58 -11.69 -12.99 10.69
C ASP A 58 -12.71 -11.86 10.94
N ALA A 59 -12.52 -10.70 10.31
CA ALA A 59 -13.45 -9.59 10.42
C ALA A 59 -14.82 -9.96 9.83
N GLU A 60 -15.90 -9.44 10.44
CA GLU A 60 -17.29 -9.63 9.97
C GLU A 60 -17.47 -9.26 8.49
N HIS A 61 -16.69 -8.28 8.03
CA HIS A 61 -16.60 -7.87 6.62
C HIS A 61 -15.14 -7.94 6.15
N PRO A 62 -14.71 -9.05 5.55
CA PRO A 62 -13.32 -9.25 5.17
C PRO A 62 -12.93 -8.35 3.99
N LEU A 63 -11.81 -7.64 4.14
CA LEU A 63 -11.31 -6.70 3.14
C LEU A 63 -10.35 -7.40 2.17
N ALA A 64 -10.66 -7.43 0.88
CA ALA A 64 -9.77 -8.04 -0.12
C ALA A 64 -8.51 -7.21 -0.37
N LEU A 65 -8.60 -5.88 -0.21
CA LEU A 65 -7.58 -4.90 -0.57
C LEU A 65 -7.57 -3.75 0.45
N LEU A 66 -6.38 -3.29 0.82
CA LEU A 66 -6.18 -2.15 1.71
C LEU A 66 -5.20 -1.17 1.08
N TYR A 67 -5.48 0.12 1.23
CA TYR A 67 -4.53 1.20 0.93
C TYR A 67 -4.08 1.81 2.25
N CYS A 68 -2.78 1.82 2.51
CA CYS A 68 -2.24 2.26 3.80
C CYS A 68 -1.18 3.35 3.59
N GLY A 69 -1.39 4.53 4.19
CA GLY A 69 -0.41 5.60 4.25
C GLY A 69 0.18 5.75 5.66
N GLY A 70 1.43 6.20 5.75
CA GLY A 70 2.06 6.52 7.03
C GLY A 70 2.85 5.38 7.68
N ARG A 71 2.83 5.32 9.02
CA ARG A 71 3.68 4.45 9.85
C ARG A 71 3.15 3.01 9.91
N LYS A 72 3.71 2.14 9.08
CA LYS A 72 3.32 0.72 8.96
C LYS A 72 3.61 -0.12 10.21
N ASP A 73 4.54 0.33 11.04
CA ASP A 73 4.83 -0.26 12.35
C ASP A 73 3.59 -0.32 13.25
N LEU A 74 2.62 0.57 13.05
CA LEU A 74 1.34 0.55 13.76
C LEU A 74 0.44 -0.63 13.36
N LEU A 75 0.61 -1.19 12.16
CA LEU A 75 -0.15 -2.36 11.70
C LEU A 75 0.38 -3.67 12.30
N ALA A 76 1.60 -3.66 12.84
CA ALA A 76 2.24 -4.82 13.46
C ALA A 76 2.04 -4.88 14.98
N SER A 77 1.45 -3.84 15.59
CA SER A 77 1.20 -3.82 17.03
C SER A 77 -0.01 -4.72 17.35
N PRO A 78 0.11 -5.64 18.33
CA PRO A 78 -0.98 -6.50 18.76
C PRO A 78 -2.14 -5.72 19.39
#